data_AF-A0A2A5NX38-F1
#
_entry.id   AF-A0A2A5NX38-F1
#
_cell.length_a   1.000
_cell.length_b   1.000
_cell.length_c   1.000
_cell.angle_alpha   90.00
_cell.angle_beta   90.00
_cell.angle_gamma   90.00
#
_symmetry.space_group_name_H-M   'P 1'
#
loop_
_entity.id
_entity.type
_entity.pdbx_description
1 polymer ?
#
loop_
_entity_poly.entity_id
_entity_poly.type
_entity_poly.pdbx_seq_one_letter_code
_entity_poly.pdbx_strand_id
1 'polypeptide(L)'
;MSNQRVALQRGSSYKAEGPMSIRLLEGSLSVLGKPVKVREALTVPSSKALPIEVLEDSVVEIKAGPEAKLEPLPSPTIPREWHVLADRLVSSARPLKVMIFGDVDSGKTTLCTYLANRMVEAGLKVGVLDCDPGQAEVFVPTTISLGEVKDYITGLDKASLRRAVFIGSTSPSGLVERVVAGAKELMEEAMREG
;
A
#
# COMPACT_ATOMS: atom_id res chain seq x y z
N MET A 1 -22.71 -17.77 2.90
CA MET A 1 -22.26 -16.48 2.34
C MET A 1 -22.77 -16.40 0.91
N SER A 2 -23.69 -15.48 0.63
CA SER A 2 -24.23 -15.28 -0.72
C SER A 2 -23.23 -14.49 -1.56
N ASN A 3 -23.03 -14.92 -2.82
CA ASN A 3 -22.30 -14.10 -3.79
C ASN A 3 -23.27 -13.03 -4.31
N GLN A 4 -22.90 -11.77 -4.21
CA GLN A 4 -23.66 -10.66 -4.79
C GLN A 4 -22.91 -10.10 -6.00
N ARG A 5 -23.60 -9.93 -7.13
CA ARG A 5 -23.06 -9.18 -8.27
C ARG A 5 -23.44 -7.72 -8.13
N VAL A 6 -22.47 -6.83 -8.33
CA VAL A 6 -22.65 -5.38 -8.20
C VAL A 6 -22.07 -4.70 -9.43
N ALA A 7 -22.84 -3.80 -10.04
CA ALA A 7 -22.36 -2.92 -11.09
C ALA A 7 -21.78 -1.64 -10.46
N LEU A 8 -20.60 -1.24 -10.90
CA LEU A 8 -19.88 -0.06 -10.45
C LEU A 8 -19.69 0.87 -11.64
N GLN A 9 -19.94 2.16 -11.44
CA GLN A 9 -19.89 3.16 -12.52
C GLN A 9 -18.50 3.78 -12.60
N ARG A 10 -18.01 4.05 -13.81
CA ARG A 10 -16.75 4.73 -14.06
C ARG A 10 -16.65 6.05 -13.28
N GLY A 11 -15.48 6.30 -12.70
CA GLY A 11 -15.19 7.52 -11.94
C GLY A 11 -15.71 7.50 -10.50
N SER A 12 -16.49 6.49 -10.11
CA SER A 12 -16.86 6.29 -8.71
C SER A 12 -15.71 5.72 -7.88
N SER A 13 -15.76 5.95 -6.58
CA SER A 13 -14.78 5.45 -5.61
C SER A 13 -15.50 4.80 -4.43
N TYR A 14 -14.89 3.77 -3.87
CA TYR A 14 -15.44 3.03 -2.74
C TYR A 14 -14.39 2.77 -1.67
N LYS A 15 -14.83 2.69 -0.42
CA LYS A 15 -14.09 2.09 0.69
C LYS A 15 -14.59 0.67 0.90
N ALA A 16 -13.73 -0.31 0.70
CA ALA A 16 -14.03 -1.70 0.97
C ALA A 16 -13.45 -2.10 2.34
N GLU A 17 -14.31 -2.35 3.32
CA GLU A 17 -13.94 -2.81 4.67
C GLU A 17 -14.16 -4.32 4.78
N GLY A 18 -13.12 -5.05 5.16
CA GLY A 18 -13.14 -6.50 5.22
C GLY A 18 -13.71 -7.07 6.53
N PRO A 19 -13.87 -8.41 6.62
CA PRO A 19 -13.40 -9.40 5.66
C PRO A 19 -14.28 -9.52 4.41
N MET A 20 -13.72 -9.28 3.22
CA MET A 20 -14.45 -9.50 1.95
C MET A 20 -13.53 -9.91 0.79
N SER A 21 -14.10 -10.62 -0.17
CA SER A 21 -13.48 -10.87 -1.47
C SER A 21 -14.27 -10.20 -2.59
N ILE A 22 -13.59 -9.44 -3.43
CA ILE A 22 -14.15 -8.74 -4.59
C ILE A 22 -13.47 -9.29 -5.82
N ARG A 23 -14.19 -10.03 -6.66
CA ARG A 23 -13.70 -10.55 -7.94
C ARG A 23 -14.20 -9.67 -9.07
N LEU A 24 -13.28 -9.16 -9.88
CA LEU A 24 -13.64 -8.42 -11.09
C LEU A 24 -14.12 -9.37 -12.17
N LEU A 25 -15.33 -9.17 -12.68
CA LEU A 25 -15.89 -9.97 -13.78
C LEU A 25 -15.71 -9.26 -15.13
N GLU A 26 -15.94 -7.94 -15.16
CA GLU A 26 -15.86 -7.09 -16.35
C GLU A 26 -15.42 -5.67 -15.94
N GLY A 27 -14.78 -4.94 -16.85
CA GLY A 27 -14.30 -3.57 -16.63
C GLY A 27 -12.88 -3.50 -16.08
N SER A 28 -12.58 -2.42 -15.36
CA SER A 28 -11.25 -2.08 -14.85
C SER A 28 -11.34 -1.31 -13.53
N LEU A 29 -10.61 -1.78 -12.52
CA LEU A 29 -10.52 -1.16 -11.19
C LEU A 29 -9.05 -0.87 -10.84
N SER A 30 -8.83 0.05 -9.91
CA SER A 30 -7.55 0.33 -9.27
C SER A 30 -7.68 0.29 -7.75
N VAL A 31 -6.66 -0.26 -7.08
CA VAL A 31 -6.50 -0.18 -5.62
C VAL A 31 -5.12 0.39 -5.33
N LEU A 32 -5.05 1.63 -4.84
CA LEU A 32 -3.76 2.29 -4.55
C LEU A 32 -2.80 2.24 -5.76
N GLY A 33 -3.30 2.45 -6.97
CA GLY A 33 -2.51 2.39 -8.20
C GLY A 33 -2.20 0.97 -8.71
N LYS A 34 -2.59 -0.09 -7.99
CA LYS A 34 -2.58 -1.46 -8.52
C LYS A 34 -3.76 -1.65 -9.47
N PRO A 35 -3.53 -1.97 -10.77
CA PRO A 35 -4.61 -2.37 -11.66
C PRO A 35 -5.15 -3.74 -11.26
N VAL A 36 -6.48 -3.88 -11.22
CA VAL A 36 -7.16 -5.14 -10.91
C VAL A 36 -7.59 -5.78 -12.23
N LYS A 37 -7.09 -6.98 -12.50
CA LYS A 37 -7.38 -7.67 -13.77
C LYS A 37 -8.72 -8.42 -13.71
N VAL A 38 -9.38 -8.56 -14.86
CA VAL A 38 -10.57 -9.42 -14.97
C VAL A 38 -10.23 -10.85 -14.50
N ARG A 39 -11.11 -11.42 -13.67
CA ARG A 39 -10.97 -12.68 -12.90
C ARG A 39 -10.04 -12.63 -11.69
N GLU A 40 -9.29 -11.54 -11.48
CA GLU A 40 -8.55 -11.34 -10.23
C GLU A 40 -9.54 -11.15 -9.07
N ALA A 41 -9.22 -11.75 -7.92
CA ALA A 41 -9.95 -11.57 -6.69
C ALA A 41 -9.10 -10.75 -5.71
N LEU A 42 -9.58 -9.56 -5.37
CA LEU A 42 -9.06 -8.78 -4.26
C LEU A 42 -9.59 -9.35 -2.95
N THR A 43 -8.72 -9.50 -1.96
CA THR A 43 -9.10 -9.87 -0.60
C THR A 43 -8.83 -8.68 0.32
N VAL A 44 -9.87 -8.24 1.02
CA VAL A 44 -9.76 -7.28 2.11
C VAL A 44 -9.83 -8.09 3.41
N PRO A 45 -8.74 -8.18 4.20
CA PRO A 45 -8.76 -8.87 5.48
C PRO A 45 -9.66 -8.16 6.51
N SER A 46 -9.99 -8.87 7.60
CA SER A 46 -10.63 -8.25 8.76
C SER A 46 -9.80 -7.06 9.28
N SER A 47 -10.48 -6.01 9.71
CA SER A 47 -9.86 -4.79 10.26
C SER A 47 -8.95 -4.02 9.28
N LYS A 48 -8.97 -4.35 7.99
CA LYS A 48 -8.35 -3.54 6.93
C LYS A 48 -9.43 -2.94 6.04
N ALA A 49 -9.11 -1.79 5.44
CA ALA A 49 -9.91 -1.16 4.42
C ALA A 49 -9.05 -0.87 3.18
N LEU A 50 -9.60 -1.11 2.00
CA LEU A 50 -8.95 -0.77 0.72
C LEU A 50 -9.78 0.27 -0.03
N PRO A 51 -9.15 1.35 -0.54
CA PRO A 51 -9.80 2.23 -1.49
C PRO A 51 -9.87 1.56 -2.86
N ILE A 52 -11.02 1.64 -3.51
CA ILE A 52 -11.25 1.13 -4.86
C ILE A 52 -11.64 2.30 -5.75
N GLU A 53 -10.91 2.49 -6.84
CA GLU A 53 -11.22 3.43 -7.90
C GLU A 53 -11.74 2.67 -9.12
N VAL A 54 -12.88 3.10 -9.67
CA VAL A 54 -13.51 2.46 -10.83
C VAL A 54 -13.06 3.18 -12.10
N LEU A 55 -12.14 2.57 -12.86
CA LEU A 55 -11.52 3.19 -14.04
C LEU A 55 -12.42 3.10 -15.28
N GLU A 56 -13.18 2.02 -15.39
CA GLU A 56 -14.19 1.75 -16.42
C GLU A 56 -15.44 1.18 -15.76
N ASP A 57 -16.60 1.29 -16.42
CA ASP A 57 -17.83 0.64 -15.93
C ASP A 57 -17.54 -0.85 -15.72
N SER A 58 -17.80 -1.31 -14.50
CA SER A 58 -17.29 -2.60 -14.01
C SER A 58 -18.39 -3.43 -13.37
N VAL A 59 -18.25 -4.74 -13.48
CA VAL A 59 -19.10 -5.70 -12.76
C VAL A 59 -18.22 -6.53 -11.84
N VAL A 60 -18.56 -6.55 -10.56
CA VAL A 60 -17.84 -7.33 -9.54
C VAL A 60 -18.73 -8.38 -8.90
N GLU A 61 -18.13 -9.51 -8.54
CA GLU A 61 -18.72 -10.47 -7.61
C GLU A 61 -18.14 -10.23 -6.22
N ILE A 62 -19.01 -10.02 -5.24
CA ILE A 62 -18.63 -9.76 -3.85
C ILE A 62 -19.04 -10.95 -2.98
N LYS A 63 -18.09 -11.40 -2.17
CA LYS A 63 -18.29 -12.31 -1.04
C LYS A 63 -17.94 -11.56 0.23
N ALA A 64 -18.96 -11.09 0.94
CA ALA A 64 -18.81 -10.38 2.20
C ALA A 64 -18.85 -11.35 3.38
N GLY A 65 -17.92 -11.19 4.32
CA GLY A 65 -17.97 -11.78 5.65
C GLY A 65 -18.74 -10.89 6.64
N PRO A 66 -18.72 -11.25 7.94
CA PRO A 66 -19.34 -10.42 8.98
C PRO A 66 -18.77 -9.01 8.99
N GLU A 67 -19.64 -8.00 9.21
CA GLU A 67 -19.25 -6.58 9.33
C GLU A 67 -18.62 -5.93 8.10
N ALA A 68 -18.43 -6.68 7.00
CA ALA A 68 -17.85 -6.15 5.78
C ALA A 68 -18.78 -5.14 5.11
N LYS A 69 -18.20 -4.08 4.56
CA LYS A 69 -18.92 -3.00 3.91
C LYS A 69 -18.22 -2.55 2.64
N LEU A 70 -19.02 -2.22 1.63
CA LEU A 70 -18.56 -1.49 0.46
C LEU A 70 -19.28 -0.15 0.44
N GLU A 71 -18.62 0.88 0.93
CA GLU A 71 -19.22 2.21 1.09
C GLU A 71 -18.79 3.10 -0.09
N PRO A 72 -19.72 3.68 -0.86
CA PRO A 72 -19.37 4.67 -1.87
C PRO A 72 -18.81 5.93 -1.20
N LEU A 73 -17.78 6.51 -1.81
CA LEU A 73 -17.16 7.73 -1.34
C LEU A 73 -17.57 8.92 -2.22
N PRO A 74 -17.80 10.11 -1.62
CA PRO A 74 -18.25 11.29 -2.35
C PRO A 74 -17.17 11.92 -3.24
N SER A 75 -15.92 11.52 -3.05
CA SER A 75 -14.74 12.03 -3.76
C SER A 75 -13.80 10.88 -4.15
N PRO A 76 -12.90 11.10 -5.11
CA PRO A 76 -11.82 10.16 -5.38
C PRO A 76 -11.04 9.81 -4.12
N THR A 77 -10.62 8.55 -4.04
CA THR A 77 -9.83 8.06 -2.89
C THR A 77 -8.38 8.50 -2.94
N ILE A 78 -7.83 8.69 -4.14
CA ILE A 78 -6.48 9.19 -4.34
C ILE A 78 -6.54 10.67 -4.71
N PRO A 79 -5.97 11.57 -3.89
CA PRO A 79 -5.94 13.00 -4.20
C PRO A 79 -5.08 13.29 -5.45
N ARG A 80 -5.44 14.34 -6.19
CA ARG A 80 -4.70 14.79 -7.38
C ARG A 80 -3.22 15.06 -7.08
N GLU A 81 -2.94 15.57 -5.88
CA GLU A 81 -1.61 15.88 -5.39
C GLU A 81 -0.71 14.63 -5.35
N TRP A 82 -1.29 13.46 -5.07
CA TRP A 82 -0.54 12.20 -5.04
C TRP A 82 -0.16 11.76 -6.44
N HIS A 83 -1.04 11.94 -7.44
CA HIS A 83 -0.70 11.72 -8.85
C HIS A 83 0.46 12.63 -9.29
N VAL A 84 0.36 13.93 -8.99
CA VAL A 84 1.43 14.90 -9.32
C VAL A 84 2.75 14.55 -8.63
N LEU A 85 2.71 14.11 -7.37
CA LEU A 85 3.89 13.65 -6.65
C LEU A 85 4.49 12.40 -7.31
N ALA A 86 3.67 11.39 -7.62
CA ALA A 86 4.11 10.17 -8.27
C ALA A 86 4.82 10.46 -9.59
N ASP A 87 4.22 11.27 -10.47
CA ASP A 87 4.78 11.60 -11.79
C ASP A 87 6.13 12.33 -11.68
N ARG A 88 6.26 13.25 -10.71
CA ARG A 88 7.53 13.92 -10.39
C ARG A 88 8.59 12.93 -9.95
N LEU A 89 8.25 12.03 -9.02
CA LEU A 89 9.20 11.06 -8.48
C LEU A 89 9.62 10.03 -9.55
N VAL A 90 8.69 9.57 -10.40
CA VAL A 90 8.98 8.68 -11.54
C VAL A 90 10.00 9.33 -12.50
N SER A 91 9.89 10.64 -12.74
CA SER A 91 10.75 11.38 -13.66
C SER A 91 12.10 11.84 -13.06
N SER A 92 12.29 11.71 -11.74
CA SER A 92 13.53 12.14 -11.07
C SER A 92 14.73 11.26 -11.43
N ALA A 93 15.94 11.82 -11.26
CA ALA A 93 17.18 11.04 -11.37
C ALA A 93 17.22 9.90 -10.33
N ARG A 94 18.00 8.86 -10.63
CA ARG A 94 18.20 7.68 -9.78
C ARG A 94 19.66 7.59 -9.29
N PRO A 95 19.92 7.02 -8.11
CA PRO A 95 18.96 6.51 -7.12
C PRO A 95 18.19 7.64 -6.41
N LEU A 96 16.92 7.39 -6.07
CA LEU A 96 16.03 8.36 -5.43
C LEU A 96 15.66 7.88 -4.02
N LYS A 97 15.78 8.75 -3.02
CA LYS A 97 15.34 8.50 -1.64
C LYS A 97 14.19 9.43 -1.32
N VAL A 98 13.10 8.86 -0.81
CA VAL A 98 11.89 9.60 -0.41
C VAL A 98 11.57 9.23 1.02
N MET A 99 11.48 10.24 1.89
CA MET A 99 11.04 10.08 3.28
C MET A 99 9.64 10.66 3.41
N ILE A 100 8.73 9.90 4.01
CA ILE A 100 7.35 10.30 4.27
C ILE A 100 7.15 10.32 5.78
N PHE A 101 6.71 11.46 6.31
CA PHE A 101 6.47 11.68 7.73
C PHE A 101 5.19 12.48 7.93
N GLY A 102 4.63 12.43 9.14
CA GLY A 102 3.33 13.01 9.47
C GLY A 102 2.71 12.30 10.67
N ASP A 103 1.59 12.82 11.15
CA ASP A 103 0.91 12.34 12.35
C ASP A 103 0.37 10.92 12.22
N VAL A 104 0.03 10.27 13.33
CA VAL A 104 -0.60 8.93 13.37
C VAL A 104 -1.89 8.96 12.53
N ASP A 105 -2.14 7.89 11.78
CA ASP A 105 -3.31 7.73 10.90
C ASP A 105 -3.52 8.82 9.82
N SER A 106 -2.47 9.58 9.48
CA SER A 106 -2.53 10.60 8.42
C SER A 106 -2.46 10.04 6.97
N GLY A 107 -2.52 8.71 6.79
CA GLY A 107 -2.45 8.06 5.48
C GLY A 107 -1.04 7.81 4.91
N LYS A 108 0.01 7.89 5.74
CA LYS A 108 1.41 7.70 5.30
C LYS A 108 1.65 6.34 4.64
N THR A 109 1.26 5.26 5.30
CA THR A 109 1.39 3.88 4.78
C THR A 109 0.64 3.70 3.46
N THR A 110 -0.54 4.32 3.35
CA THR A 110 -1.35 4.34 2.13
C THR A 110 -0.63 5.07 0.99
N LEU A 111 -0.04 6.24 1.27
CA LEU A 111 0.77 6.98 0.31
C LEU A 111 2.01 6.19 -0.12
N CYS A 112 2.73 5.57 0.83
CA CYS A 112 3.88 4.71 0.53
C CYS A 112 3.49 3.57 -0.42
N THR A 113 2.38 2.89 -0.15
CA THR A 113 1.87 1.79 -0.98
C THR A 113 1.51 2.29 -2.37
N TYR A 114 0.80 3.41 -2.46
CA TYR A 114 0.44 4.03 -3.75
C TYR A 114 1.69 4.41 -4.56
N LEU A 115 2.65 5.11 -3.96
CA LEU A 115 3.87 5.50 -4.65
C LEU A 115 4.71 4.28 -5.07
N ALA A 116 4.81 3.25 -4.23
CA ALA A 116 5.50 2.01 -4.59
C ALA A 116 4.89 1.37 -5.84
N ASN A 117 3.57 1.26 -5.92
CA ASN A 117 2.86 0.75 -7.10
C ASN A 117 3.12 1.60 -8.35
N ARG A 118 3.12 2.93 -8.22
CA ARG A 118 3.44 3.86 -9.33
C ARG A 118 4.88 3.71 -9.83
N MET A 119 5.83 3.45 -8.92
CA MET A 119 7.22 3.21 -9.31
C MET A 119 7.39 1.83 -9.98
N VAL A 120 6.70 0.80 -9.48
CA VAL A 120 6.67 -0.53 -10.10
C VAL A 120 6.08 -0.47 -11.50
N GLU A 121 4.98 0.27 -11.69
CA GLU A 121 4.38 0.49 -13.02
C GLU A 121 5.38 1.12 -14.00
N ALA A 122 6.21 2.05 -13.53
CA ALA A 122 7.28 2.67 -14.31
C ALA A 122 8.50 1.76 -14.54
N GLY A 123 8.44 0.48 -14.13
CA GLY A 123 9.52 -0.50 -14.31
C GLY A 123 10.72 -0.27 -13.38
N LEU A 124 10.54 0.44 -12.28
CA LEU A 124 11.61 0.77 -11.35
C LEU A 124 11.72 -0.30 -10.26
N LYS A 125 12.96 -0.50 -9.78
CA LYS A 125 13.19 -1.27 -8.56
C LYS A 125 12.88 -0.41 -7.34
N VAL A 126 12.10 -0.96 -6.40
CA VAL A 126 11.54 -0.23 -5.27
C VAL A 126 11.86 -0.92 -3.96
N GLY A 127 12.62 -0.23 -3.11
CA GLY A 127 12.78 -0.57 -1.71
C GLY A 127 11.86 0.26 -0.83
N VAL A 128 11.28 -0.36 0.20
CA VAL A 128 10.51 0.32 1.24
C VAL A 128 11.23 0.10 2.56
N LEU A 129 11.61 1.21 3.21
CA LEU A 129 12.19 1.18 4.53
C LEU A 129 11.12 1.55 5.56
N ASP A 130 10.67 0.57 6.33
CA ASP A 130 9.72 0.72 7.43
C ASP A 130 10.49 1.01 8.72
N CYS A 131 10.36 2.24 9.21
CA CYS A 131 11.06 2.76 10.38
C CYS A 131 10.13 3.02 11.57
N ASP A 132 8.94 2.40 11.62
CA ASP A 132 8.01 2.52 12.74
C ASP A 132 7.90 1.19 13.51
N PRO A 133 8.71 0.96 14.56
CA PRO A 133 8.65 -0.26 15.36
C PRO A 133 7.30 -0.49 16.05
N GLY A 134 6.50 0.55 16.25
CA GLY A 134 5.20 0.50 16.92
C GLY A 134 4.06 0.12 15.98
N GLN A 135 4.19 0.46 14.70
CA GLN A 135 3.23 0.18 13.64
C GLN A 135 3.90 -0.51 12.44
N ALA A 136 4.78 -1.48 12.71
CA ALA A 136 5.51 -2.19 11.68
C ALA A 136 4.54 -2.91 10.72
N GLU A 137 4.68 -2.61 9.43
CA GLU A 137 3.85 -3.16 8.35
C GLU A 137 4.60 -4.21 7.53
N VAL A 138 5.90 -4.01 7.29
CA VAL A 138 6.67 -4.88 6.39
C VAL A 138 7.05 -6.21 7.04
N PHE A 139 7.24 -6.25 8.36
CA PHE A 139 7.63 -7.47 9.07
C PHE A 139 6.84 -7.70 10.36
N VAL A 140 7.49 -7.60 11.53
CA VAL A 140 6.86 -7.83 12.83
C VAL A 140 7.12 -6.63 13.75
N PRO A 141 6.27 -6.40 14.77
CA PRO A 141 6.47 -5.34 15.75
C PRO A 141 7.87 -5.37 16.36
N THR A 142 8.34 -4.22 16.87
CA THR A 142 9.67 -4.04 17.48
C THR A 142 10.85 -4.15 16.53
N THR A 143 10.60 -4.15 15.22
CA THR A 143 11.63 -4.14 14.18
C THR A 143 11.51 -2.91 13.29
N ILE A 144 12.63 -2.52 12.69
CA ILE A 144 12.63 -1.70 11.46
C ILE A 144 13.10 -2.60 10.33
N SER A 145 12.57 -2.42 9.12
CA SER A 145 12.80 -3.39 8.04
C SER A 145 12.89 -2.76 6.66
N LEU A 146 13.72 -3.39 5.82
CA LEU A 146 13.82 -3.13 4.40
C LEU A 146 13.04 -4.22 3.66
N GLY A 147 12.02 -3.80 2.93
CA GLY A 147 11.25 -4.64 2.01
C GLY A 147 11.54 -4.28 0.55
N GLU A 148 11.45 -5.27 -0.33
CA GLU A 148 11.50 -5.10 -1.78
C GLU A 148 10.09 -5.30 -2.37
N VAL A 149 9.63 -4.33 -3.15
CA VAL A 149 8.33 -4.40 -3.84
C VAL A 149 8.56 -4.91 -5.26
N LYS A 150 8.24 -6.19 -5.49
CA LYS A 150 8.52 -6.90 -6.75
C LYS A 150 7.40 -6.80 -7.79
N ASP A 151 6.18 -6.55 -7.34
CA ASP A 151 4.97 -6.39 -8.14
C ASP A 151 3.99 -5.51 -7.36
N TYR A 152 2.85 -5.17 -7.95
CA TYR A 152 1.81 -4.38 -7.30
C TYR A 152 1.32 -4.99 -5.99
N ILE A 153 1.23 -4.14 -4.96
CA ILE A 153 0.83 -4.50 -3.60
C ILE A 153 -0.42 -3.73 -3.16
N THR A 154 -1.20 -4.33 -2.26
CA THR A 154 -2.36 -3.67 -1.63
C THR A 154 -2.05 -3.16 -0.22
N GLY A 155 -0.82 -3.33 0.24
CA GLY A 155 -0.31 -2.92 1.54
C GLY A 155 1.17 -3.27 1.67
N LEU A 156 1.89 -2.57 2.54
CA LEU A 156 3.34 -2.79 2.73
C LEU A 156 3.66 -4.17 3.32
N ASP A 157 2.69 -4.83 3.97
CA ASP A 157 2.78 -6.23 4.42
C ASP A 157 3.00 -7.25 3.29
N LYS A 158 2.87 -6.83 2.03
CA LYS A 158 3.16 -7.64 0.85
C LYS A 158 4.56 -7.42 0.27
N ALA A 159 5.34 -6.48 0.81
CA ALA A 159 6.73 -6.32 0.41
C ALA A 159 7.54 -7.58 0.80
N SER A 160 8.45 -8.01 -0.06
CA SER A 160 9.35 -9.12 0.25
C SER A 160 10.41 -8.64 1.23
N LEU A 161 10.40 -9.15 2.46
CA LEU A 161 11.42 -8.83 3.45
C LEU A 161 12.83 -9.10 2.90
N ARG A 162 13.71 -8.10 2.96
CA ARG A 162 15.13 -8.21 2.64
C ARG A 162 15.96 -8.33 3.91
N ARG A 163 15.75 -7.41 4.85
CA ARG A 163 16.47 -7.35 6.11
C ARG A 163 15.65 -6.63 7.16
N ALA A 164 15.83 -6.98 8.43
CA ALA A 164 15.26 -6.28 9.56
C ALA A 164 16.30 -6.09 10.67
N VAL A 165 16.13 -5.03 11.45
CA VAL A 165 16.90 -4.77 12.66
C VAL A 165 15.94 -4.81 13.85
N PHE A 166 16.25 -5.65 14.84
CA PHE A 166 15.48 -5.74 16.07
C PHE A 166 15.79 -4.55 16.98
N ILE A 167 14.78 -3.71 17.21
CA ILE A 167 14.87 -2.58 18.14
C ILE A 167 14.59 -3.05 19.57
N GLY A 168 13.62 -3.97 19.72
CA GLY A 168 13.20 -4.54 21.00
C GLY A 168 12.23 -3.67 21.79
N SER A 169 11.64 -2.67 21.14
CA SER A 169 10.61 -1.79 21.70
C SER A 169 9.63 -1.39 20.60
N THR A 170 8.36 -1.22 20.96
CA THR A 170 7.33 -0.62 20.09
C THR A 170 7.35 0.92 20.15
N SER A 171 8.25 1.50 20.95
CA SER A 171 8.51 2.94 21.00
C SER A 171 9.99 3.23 20.75
N PRO A 172 10.33 4.17 19.85
CA PRO A 172 11.70 4.66 19.69
C PRO A 172 12.26 5.37 20.93
N SER A 173 11.41 5.79 21.87
CA SER A 173 11.84 6.50 23.09
C SER A 173 12.88 5.71 23.87
N GLY A 174 14.01 6.36 24.20
CA GLY A 174 15.15 5.71 24.87
C GLY A 174 16.03 4.82 23.97
N LEU A 175 15.64 4.61 22.71
CA LEU A 175 16.36 3.77 21.72
C LEU A 175 16.56 4.48 20.38
N VAL A 176 16.44 5.82 20.34
CA VAL A 176 16.53 6.63 19.12
C VAL A 176 17.81 6.34 18.35
N GLU A 177 18.95 6.27 19.03
CA GLU A 177 20.24 5.98 18.38
C GLU A 177 20.24 4.61 17.69
N ARG A 178 19.62 3.59 18.30
CA ARG A 178 19.50 2.25 17.71
C ARG A 178 18.61 2.28 16.46
N VAL A 179 17.50 3.00 16.51
CA VAL A 179 16.59 3.15 15.36
C VAL A 179 17.30 3.88 14.22
N VAL A 180 17.96 5.00 14.51
CA VAL A 180 18.69 5.79 13.50
C VAL A 180 19.85 5.01 12.90
N ALA A 181 20.65 4.32 13.71
CA ALA A 181 21.76 3.50 13.24
C ALA A 181 21.27 2.35 12.35
N GLY A 182 20.23 1.63 12.77
CA GLY A 182 19.66 0.55 11.97
C GLY A 182 19.01 1.04 10.67
N ALA A 183 18.29 2.18 10.71
CA ALA A 183 17.71 2.78 9.50
C ALA A 183 18.79 3.20 8.50
N LYS A 184 19.89 3.77 8.98
CA LYS A 184 21.06 4.10 8.16
C LYS A 184 21.66 2.85 7.51
N GLU A 185 21.89 1.79 8.29
CA GLU A 185 22.45 0.53 7.79
C GLU A 185 21.59 -0.08 6.68
N LEU A 186 20.28 -0.17 6.91
CA LEU A 186 19.31 -0.68 5.94
C LEU A 186 19.25 0.19 4.68
N MET A 187 19.30 1.51 4.83
CA MET A 187 19.33 2.44 3.70
C MET A 187 20.61 2.31 2.86
N GLU A 188 21.77 2.20 3.52
CA GLU A 188 23.05 1.99 2.81
C GLU A 188 23.08 0.66 2.06
N GLU A 189 22.46 -0.38 2.61
CA GLU A 189 22.28 -1.66 1.92
C GLU A 189 21.40 -1.51 0.68
N ALA A 190 20.22 -0.91 0.81
CA ALA A 190 19.32 -0.68 -0.32
C ALA A 190 20.02 0.06 -1.48
N MET A 191 20.79 1.10 -1.15
CA MET A 191 21.51 1.93 -2.13
C MET A 191 22.66 1.19 -2.84
N ARG A 192 23.25 0.16 -2.21
CA ARG A 192 24.27 -0.68 -2.87
C ARG A 192 23.68 -1.67 -3.86
N GLU A 193 22.46 -2.14 -3.60
CA GLU A 193 21.78 -3.12 -4.46
C GLU A 193 21.09 -2.49 -5.68
N GLY A 194 20.96 -1.17 -5.72
CA GLY A 194 20.30 -0.42 -6.80
C GLY A 194 18.80 -0.35 -6.59
#